data_AF-A0A4Y1ZQB2-F1
#
_entry.id   AF-A0A4Y1ZQB2-F1
#
_cell.length_a   1.000
_cell.length_b   1.000
_cell.length_c   1.000
_cell.angle_alpha   90.00
_cell.angle_beta   90.00
_cell.angle_gamma   90.00
#
_symmetry.space_group_name_H-M   'P 1'
#
loop_
_entity.id
_entity.type
_entity.pdbx_description
1 polymer ?
#
loop_
_entity_poly.entity_id
_entity_poly.type
_entity_poly.pdbx_seq_one_letter_code
_entity_poly.pdbx_strand_id
1 'polypeptide(L)'
;MTRDRFMKILKYFHLSDREMEKVASDEDFYLIQKLDPLMTDMKKNFKSHFNPYQNMSVDETMIKYKGRLGIIQYMPKKPTKRGIKIWMLCDSSFGYVYDFDDYVEKRIKYPEVRKG
;
A
#
# COMPACT_ATOMS: atom_id res chain seq x y z
N MET A 1 -17.06 9.42 21.96
CA MET A 1 -17.72 9.64 20.65
C MET A 1 -18.94 8.75 20.56
N THR A 2 -20.10 9.22 20.09
CA THR A 2 -21.27 8.35 19.93
C THR A 2 -21.11 7.43 18.72
N ARG A 3 -21.77 6.26 18.74
CA ARG A 3 -21.80 5.31 17.60
C ARG A 3 -22.14 6.02 16.29
N ASP A 4 -23.18 6.85 16.30
CA ASP A 4 -23.66 7.50 15.08
C ASP A 4 -22.67 8.55 14.55
N ARG A 5 -21.98 9.25 15.45
CA ARG A 5 -20.90 10.17 15.07
C ARG A 5 -19.72 9.40 14.46
N PHE A 6 -19.31 8.28 15.06
CA PHE A 6 -18.24 7.45 14.53
C PHE A 6 -18.58 6.91 13.13
N MET A 7 -19.78 6.37 12.94
CA MET A 7 -20.21 5.83 11.64
C MET A 7 -20.29 6.92 10.56
N LYS A 8 -20.70 8.15 10.92
CA LYS A 8 -20.66 9.29 9.99
C LYS A 8 -19.22 9.61 9.57
N ILE A 9 -18.30 9.72 10.53
CA ILE A 9 -16.89 9.99 10.23
C ILE A 9 -16.32 8.89 9.33
N LEU A 10 -16.53 7.62 9.68
CA LEU A 10 -16.03 6.48 8.90
C LEU A 10 -16.56 6.48 7.46
N LYS A 11 -17.83 6.85 7.26
CA LYS A 11 -18.46 6.88 5.92
C LYS A 11 -17.89 7.97 5.01
N TYR A 12 -17.52 9.12 5.57
CA TYR A 12 -17.06 10.29 4.83
C TYR A 12 -15.55 10.55 5.00
N PHE A 13 -14.81 9.55 5.47
CA PHE A 13 -13.37 9.67 5.64
C PHE A 13 -12.68 9.65 4.28
N HIS A 14 -11.94 10.72 3.98
CA HIS A 14 -11.20 10.91 2.74
C HIS A 14 -9.80 11.45 3.04
N LEU A 15 -8.81 10.96 2.29
CA LEU A 15 -7.38 11.29 2.48
C LEU A 15 -6.77 12.06 1.32
N SER A 16 -7.45 12.11 0.17
CA SER A 16 -6.99 12.78 -1.04
C SER A 16 -7.90 13.95 -1.39
N ASP A 17 -7.31 14.96 -2.01
CA ASP A 17 -8.07 16.04 -2.63
C ASP A 17 -8.87 15.48 -3.82
N ARG A 18 -10.15 15.80 -3.87
CA ARG A 18 -11.07 15.34 -4.92
C ARG A 18 -10.90 16.14 -6.21
N GLU A 19 -10.46 17.39 -6.12
CA GLU A 19 -10.26 18.26 -7.28
C GLU A 19 -9.01 17.87 -8.07
N MET A 20 -8.06 17.20 -7.42
CA MET A 20 -6.83 16.69 -8.04
C MET A 20 -6.91 15.20 -8.41
N GLU A 21 -8.07 14.55 -8.24
CA GLU A 21 -8.22 13.12 -8.51
C GLU A 21 -8.13 12.85 -10.02
N LYS A 22 -7.15 12.04 -10.41
CA LYS A 22 -6.96 11.61 -11.80
C LYS A 22 -8.02 10.59 -12.18
N VAL A 23 -8.45 10.60 -13.43
CA VAL A 23 -9.40 9.65 -14.01
C VAL A 23 -8.69 8.60 -14.86
N ALA A 24 -9.36 7.49 -15.16
CA ALA A 24 -8.73 6.36 -15.86
C ALA A 24 -8.16 6.68 -17.26
N SER A 25 -8.52 7.81 -17.86
CA SER A 25 -7.96 8.30 -19.11
C SER A 25 -6.65 9.06 -18.96
N ASP A 26 -6.29 9.48 -17.74
CA ASP A 26 -5.05 10.23 -17.49
C ASP A 26 -3.85 9.28 -17.50
N GLU A 27 -2.74 9.71 -18.09
CA GLU A 27 -1.52 8.89 -18.24
C GLU A 27 -0.95 8.42 -16.90
N ASP A 28 -1.04 9.28 -15.88
CA ASP A 28 -0.55 9.01 -14.53
C ASP A 28 -1.62 8.39 -13.60
N PHE A 29 -2.79 8.02 -14.14
CA PHE A 29 -3.82 7.39 -13.33
C PHE A 29 -3.34 6.07 -12.76
N TYR A 30 -3.59 5.85 -11.48
CA TYR A 30 -3.47 4.53 -10.90
C TYR A 30 -4.47 4.33 -9.76
N LEU A 31 -4.83 3.06 -9.53
CA LEU A 31 -6.02 2.69 -8.76
C LEU A 31 -5.99 3.14 -7.28
N ILE A 32 -4.80 3.30 -6.69
CA ILE A 32 -4.61 3.58 -5.26
C ILE A 32 -4.23 5.05 -5.00
N GLN A 33 -4.31 5.94 -6.00
CA GLN A 33 -3.95 7.37 -5.87
C GLN A 33 -4.58 8.10 -4.68
N LYS A 34 -5.74 7.65 -4.22
CA LYS A 34 -6.43 8.21 -3.05
C LYS A 34 -5.66 8.06 -1.74
N LEU A 35 -4.72 7.12 -1.68
CA LEU A 35 -3.87 6.89 -0.51
C LEU A 35 -2.50 7.58 -0.64
N ASP A 36 -2.15 8.17 -1.78
CA ASP A 36 -0.83 8.78 -1.99
C ASP A 36 -0.42 9.78 -0.90
N PRO A 37 -1.28 10.73 -0.49
CA PRO A 37 -0.90 11.72 0.50
C PRO A 37 -0.48 11.03 1.81
N LEU A 38 -1.28 10.07 2.26
CA LEU A 38 -1.00 9.31 3.47
C LEU A 38 0.25 8.43 3.31
N MET A 39 0.39 7.70 2.20
CA MET A 39 1.55 6.83 1.98
C MET A 39 2.84 7.64 1.89
N THR A 40 2.81 8.80 1.24
CA THR A 40 3.97 9.70 1.13
C THR A 40 4.39 10.19 2.51
N ASP A 41 3.45 10.66 3.32
CA ASP A 41 3.73 11.11 4.69
C ASP A 41 4.24 9.97 5.58
N MET A 42 3.65 8.77 5.47
CA MET A 42 4.11 7.59 6.20
C MET A 42 5.54 7.21 5.82
N LYS A 43 5.85 7.08 4.52
CA LYS A 43 7.20 6.76 4.04
C LYS A 43 8.22 7.81 4.49
N LYS A 44 7.87 9.10 4.42
CA LYS A 44 8.72 10.20 4.89
C LYS A 44 8.99 10.07 6.39
N ASN A 45 7.95 9.88 7.19
CA ASN A 45 8.07 9.77 8.65
C ASN A 45 8.84 8.52 9.06
N PHE A 46 8.63 7.38 8.39
CA PHE A 46 9.32 6.14 8.71
C PHE A 46 10.83 6.27 8.53
N LYS A 47 11.26 6.90 7.43
CA LYS A 47 12.67 7.17 7.13
C LYS A 47 13.29 8.23 8.04
N SER A 48 12.52 9.24 8.47
CA SER A 48 13.06 10.32 9.30
C SER A 48 13.24 9.96 10.78
N HIS A 49 12.48 8.98 11.28
CA HIS A 49 12.47 8.63 12.71
C HIS A 49 13.25 7.35 13.05
N PHE A 50 13.83 6.68 12.05
CA PHE A 50 14.59 5.46 12.27
C PHE A 50 15.77 5.35 11.31
N ASN A 51 16.96 5.13 11.86
CA ASN A 51 18.14 4.81 11.08
C ASN A 51 18.32 3.28 11.06
N PRO A 52 18.18 2.62 9.90
CA PRO A 52 18.27 1.17 9.82
C PRO A 52 19.66 0.66 10.14
N TYR A 53 19.73 -0.56 10.67
CA TYR A 53 20.99 -1.26 10.88
C TYR A 53 21.48 -1.85 9.55
N GLN A 54 22.63 -2.52 9.61
CA GLN A 54 23.30 -3.08 8.44
C GLN A 54 22.41 -4.04 7.62
N ASN A 55 21.53 -4.80 8.29
CA ASN A 55 20.76 -5.87 7.67
C ASN A 55 19.30 -5.47 7.51
N MET A 56 18.83 -5.44 6.26
CA MET A 56 17.43 -5.23 5.94
C MET A 56 16.84 -6.43 5.19
N SER A 57 15.54 -6.63 5.33
CA SER A 57 14.76 -7.68 4.70
C SER A 57 13.71 -7.07 3.79
N VAL A 58 13.59 -7.59 2.57
CA VAL A 58 12.51 -7.25 1.64
C VAL A 58 11.62 -8.48 1.47
N ASP A 59 10.34 -8.34 1.79
CA ASP A 59 9.36 -9.42 1.61
C ASP A 59 7.95 -8.84 1.40
N GLU A 60 7.00 -9.71 1.12
CA GLU A 60 5.65 -9.38 0.73
C GLU A 60 4.71 -9.61 1.91
N THR A 61 3.93 -8.58 2.24
CA THR A 61 2.83 -8.66 3.18
C THR A 61 1.48 -8.68 2.47
N MET A 62 0.49 -9.27 3.14
CA MET A 62 -0.88 -9.36 2.67
C MET A 62 -1.81 -8.64 3.65
N ILE A 63 -2.36 -7.50 3.21
CA ILE A 63 -3.43 -6.82 3.94
C ILE A 63 -4.75 -7.49 3.59
N LYS A 64 -5.39 -8.10 4.59
CA LYS A 64 -6.66 -8.80 4.42
C LYS A 64 -7.73 -7.84 3.94
N TYR A 65 -8.24 -8.08 2.74
CA TYR A 65 -9.32 -7.29 2.15
C TYR A 65 -10.20 -8.18 1.27
N LYS A 66 -11.52 -8.03 1.39
CA LYS A 66 -12.52 -8.85 0.68
C LYS A 66 -13.47 -8.01 -0.20
N GLY A 67 -13.23 -6.72 -0.34
CA GLY A 67 -14.05 -5.84 -1.17
C GLY A 67 -13.81 -6.06 -2.67
N ARG A 68 -14.38 -5.18 -3.50
CA ARG A 68 -14.21 -5.21 -4.95
C ARG A 68 -13.17 -4.16 -5.34
N LEU A 69 -11.93 -4.59 -5.54
CA LEU A 69 -10.84 -3.75 -5.97
C LEU A 69 -9.94 -4.54 -6.93
N GLY A 70 -9.50 -3.91 -8.02
CA GLY A 70 -8.77 -4.57 -9.11
C GLY A 70 -7.36 -5.07 -8.80
N ILE A 71 -6.81 -4.70 -7.63
CA ILE A 71 -5.45 -5.08 -7.18
C ILE A 71 -5.44 -6.22 -6.16
N ILE A 72 -6.61 -6.82 -5.89
CA ILE A 72 -6.70 -7.89 -4.90
C ILE A 72 -5.98 -9.12 -5.44
N GLN A 73 -4.99 -9.58 -4.71
CA GLN A 73 -4.18 -10.74 -5.02
C GLN A 73 -4.68 -11.97 -4.26
N TYR A 74 -4.51 -13.14 -4.89
CA TYR A 74 -4.74 -14.43 -4.26
C TYR A 74 -3.42 -15.21 -4.12
N MET A 75 -2.99 -15.45 -2.89
CA MET A 75 -1.75 -16.17 -2.56
C MET A 75 -2.08 -17.40 -1.71
N PRO A 76 -2.23 -18.61 -2.29
CA PRO A 76 -2.76 -19.78 -1.60
C PRO A 76 -1.88 -20.26 -0.42
N LYS A 77 -0.58 -19.96 -0.45
CA LYS A 77 0.41 -20.37 0.55
C LYS A 77 0.53 -19.40 1.74
N LYS A 78 -0.10 -18.22 1.71
CA LYS A 78 -0.08 -17.26 2.83
C LYS A 78 -1.33 -17.46 3.73
N PRO A 79 -1.24 -17.20 5.05
CA PRO A 79 -2.39 -17.32 5.95
C PRO A 79 -3.58 -16.45 5.51
N THR A 80 -3.29 -15.21 5.10
CA THR A 80 -4.23 -14.34 4.41
C THR A 80 -4.17 -14.62 2.91
N LYS A 81 -5.02 -15.54 2.44
CA LYS A 81 -5.01 -15.97 1.05
C LYS A 81 -5.46 -14.90 0.05
N ARG A 82 -6.33 -13.97 0.44
CA ARG A 82 -6.90 -12.95 -0.44
C ARG A 82 -6.81 -11.57 0.21
N GLY A 83 -6.22 -10.61 -0.50
CA GLY A 83 -5.97 -9.28 0.04
C GLY A 83 -5.17 -8.38 -0.88
N ILE A 84 -4.75 -7.23 -0.36
CA ILE A 84 -3.85 -6.30 -1.06
C ILE A 84 -2.42 -6.73 -0.74
N LYS A 85 -1.63 -6.98 -1.78
CA LYS A 85 -0.21 -7.32 -1.67
C LYS A 85 0.62 -6.04 -1.61
N ILE A 86 1.57 -5.97 -0.68
CA ILE A 86 2.48 -4.85 -0.49
C ILE A 86 3.89 -5.39 -0.30
N TRP A 87 4.87 -4.79 -0.96
CA TRP A 87 6.28 -4.98 -0.69
C TRP A 87 6.68 -4.15 0.52
N MET A 88 7.39 -4.74 1.47
CA MET A 88 7.91 -4.00 2.63
C MET A 88 9.41 -4.21 2.73
N LEU A 89 10.13 -3.12 2.99
CA LEU A 89 11.52 -3.10 3.38
C LEU A 89 11.56 -2.88 4.89
N CYS A 90 12.04 -3.88 5.62
CA CYS A 90 12.10 -3.86 7.07
C CYS A 90 13.53 -4.02 7.58
N ASP A 91 13.84 -3.38 8.70
CA ASP A 91 15.05 -3.68 9.46
C ASP A 91 14.98 -5.08 10.05
N SER A 92 16.06 -5.86 9.91
CA SER A 92 16.06 -7.27 10.31
C SER A 92 16.16 -7.46 11.83
N SER A 93 16.67 -6.46 12.55
CA SER A 93 16.91 -6.56 14.00
C SER A 93 15.65 -6.22 14.80
N PHE A 94 14.90 -5.20 14.37
CA PHE A 94 13.72 -4.69 15.07
C PHE A 94 12.40 -4.94 14.34
N GLY A 95 12.44 -5.42 13.09
CA GLY A 95 11.25 -5.57 12.26
C GLY A 95 10.60 -4.23 11.88
N TYR A 96 11.34 -3.12 12.01
CA TYR A 96 10.83 -1.79 11.72
C TYR A 96 10.64 -1.60 10.21
N VAL A 97 9.48 -1.11 9.79
CA VAL A 97 9.21 -0.83 8.37
C VAL A 97 9.91 0.47 7.98
N TYR A 98 10.96 0.36 7.17
CA TYR A 98 11.72 1.51 6.69
C TYR A 98 11.09 2.10 5.42
N ASP A 99 10.60 1.25 4.52
CA ASP A 99 9.87 1.65 3.32
C ASP A 99 8.89 0.56 2.89
N PHE A 100 7.96 0.91 2.00
CA PHE A 100 7.01 -0.05 1.43
C PHE A 100 6.53 0.41 0.07
N ASP A 101 5.97 -0.49 -0.73
CA ASP A 101 5.29 -0.11 -1.97
C ASP A 101 4.16 -1.07 -2.32
N ASP A 102 3.09 -0.52 -2.89
CA ASP A 102 1.93 -1.29 -3.30
C ASP A 102 2.24 -2.14 -4.54
N TYR A 103 1.78 -3.41 -4.52
CA TYR A 103 1.88 -4.26 -5.71
C TYR A 103 0.71 -3.99 -6.65
N VAL A 104 0.95 -3.23 -7.70
CA VAL A 104 0.00 -2.99 -8.80
C VAL A 104 0.59 -3.54 -10.08
N GLU A 105 0.01 -4.62 -10.60
CA GLU A 105 0.45 -5.25 -11.86
C GLU A 105 0.48 -4.24 -13.03
N LYS A 106 -0.40 -3.23 -13.00
CA LYS A 106 -0.47 -2.16 -14.02
C LYS A 106 0.59 -1.05 -13.88
N ARG A 107 1.41 -1.03 -12.81
CA ARG A 107 2.53 -0.08 -12.65
C ARG A 107 3.83 -0.56 -13.30
N ILE A 108 3.87 -1.80 -13.80
CA ILE A 108 5.09 -2.42 -14.28
C ILE A 108 5.51 -1.80 -15.63
N LYS A 109 6.37 -0.77 -15.58
CA LYS A 109 7.13 -0.25 -16.74
C LYS A 109 8.38 -1.09 -17.08
N TYR A 110 8.70 -2.09 -16.27
CA TYR A 110 9.87 -2.96 -16.46
C TYR A 110 9.42 -4.35 -16.94
N PRO A 111 9.93 -4.88 -18.05
CA PRO A 111 9.52 -6.19 -18.54
C PRO A 111 9.73 -7.24 -17.46
N GLU A 112 8.71 -8.07 -17.23
CA GLU A 112 8.84 -9.27 -16.40
C GLU A 112 10.00 -10.11 -16.95
N VAL A 113 11.10 -10.19 -16.20
CA VAL A 113 12.14 -11.18 -16.50
C VAL A 113 11.54 -12.53 -16.17
N ARG A 114 10.96 -13.18 -17.19
CA ARG A 114 10.53 -14.57 -17.11
C ARG A 114 11.77 -15.40 -16.79
N LYS A 115 11.90 -15.83 -15.53
CA LYS A 115 12.86 -16.87 -15.16
C LYS A 115 12.32 -18.19 -15.74
N GLY A 116 13.01 -18.69 -16.77
CA GLY A 116 12.89 -20.07 -17.24
C GLY A 116 13.53 -21.05 -16.27
#